data_AF-A0A2T1K621-F1
#
_entry.id   AF-A0A2T1K621-F1
#
_cell.length_a   1.000
_cell.length_b   1.000
_cell.length_c   1.000
_cell.angle_alpha   90.00
_cell.angle_beta   90.00
_cell.angle_gamma   90.00
#
_symmetry.space_group_name_H-M   'P 1'
#
loop_
_entity.id
_entity.type
_entity.pdbx_description
1 polymer ?
#
loop_
_entity_poly.entity_id
_entity_poly.type
_entity_poly.pdbx_seq_one_letter_code
_entity_poly.pdbx_strand_id
1 'polypeptide(L)'
;MALTLIEEQFYLIAPPGSAEAQQPQISMGAALDLPLIMPAEKHGLRELMEREAMKFNKPLNLAFEVNAWPLMTDLVKRELGYTVLSYASVHEMVARGDVAAVPIVSPQLYRALAIVTPKDLPPSLATLKLAEIIREQVRLQVDQGLWRGRPLFTDAEPQARGAK
;
A
#
# COMPACT_ATOMS: atom_id res chain seq x y z
N MET A 1 -10.97 10.72 -16.30
CA MET A 1 -11.44 9.31 -16.15
C MET A 1 -10.54 8.60 -15.13
N ALA A 2 -10.95 7.47 -14.56
CA ALA A 2 -10.09 6.64 -13.70
C ALA A 2 -9.92 5.25 -14.32
N LEU A 3 -8.67 4.82 -14.48
CA LEU A 3 -8.29 3.48 -14.95
C LEU A 3 -7.61 2.75 -13.80
N THR A 4 -8.32 1.80 -13.19
CA THR A 4 -7.79 1.04 -12.06
C THR A 4 -6.69 0.08 -12.52
N LEU A 5 -5.58 0.06 -11.78
CA LEU A 5 -4.39 -0.72 -12.10
C LEU A 5 -4.29 -1.99 -11.27
N ILE A 6 -4.26 -1.85 -9.96
CA ILE A 6 -3.94 -2.96 -9.05
C ILE A 6 -4.63 -2.74 -7.70
N GLU A 7 -5.06 -3.85 -7.10
CA GLU A 7 -5.43 -3.92 -5.69
C GLU A 7 -4.29 -4.55 -4.91
N GLU A 8 -3.79 -3.86 -3.89
CA GLU A 8 -2.70 -4.32 -3.04
C GLU A 8 -3.13 -4.42 -1.58
N GLN A 9 -2.52 -5.34 -0.84
CA GLN A 9 -2.77 -5.54 0.59
C GLN A 9 -1.81 -4.70 1.44
N PHE A 10 -2.30 -4.21 2.58
CA PHE A 10 -1.48 -3.62 3.63
C PHE A 10 -0.87 -4.66 4.58
N TYR A 11 0.36 -4.40 4.98
CA TYR A 11 1.17 -5.22 5.87
C TYR A 11 1.58 -4.38 7.08
N LEU A 12 1.73 -5.03 8.23
CA LEU A 12 2.48 -4.46 9.34
C LEU A 12 3.95 -4.48 8.95
N ILE A 13 4.60 -3.32 9.03
CA ILE A 13 6.04 -3.21 8.89
C ILE A 13 6.63 -3.16 10.30
N ALA A 14 7.42 -4.18 10.62
CA ALA A 14 7.95 -4.42 11.95
C ALA A 14 9.48 -4.33 11.94
N PRO A 15 10.08 -3.95 13.09
CA PRO A 15 11.52 -4.12 13.26
C PRO A 15 11.90 -5.61 13.10
N PRO A 16 12.99 -5.94 12.41
CA PRO A 16 13.28 -7.31 11.99
C PRO A 16 13.47 -8.29 13.18
N GLY A 17 13.89 -7.79 14.34
CA GLY A 17 14.06 -8.58 15.57
C GLY A 17 12.84 -8.65 16.48
N SER A 18 11.71 -8.02 16.14
CA SER A 18 10.53 -7.98 17.02
C SER A 18 9.80 -9.33 17.06
N ALA A 19 8.98 -9.54 18.10
CA ALA A 19 8.18 -10.76 18.23
C ALA A 19 7.15 -10.89 17.08
N GLU A 20 6.60 -9.76 16.63
CA GLU A 20 5.65 -9.64 15.53
C GLU A 20 6.30 -10.02 14.20
N ALA A 21 7.57 -9.65 13.99
CA ALA A 21 8.33 -10.03 12.79
C ALA A 21 8.48 -11.55 12.62
N GLN A 22 8.40 -12.32 13.72
CA GLN A 22 8.47 -13.78 13.71
C GLN A 22 7.10 -14.44 13.47
N GLN A 23 6.02 -13.66 13.47
CA GLN A 23 4.68 -14.20 13.23
C GLN A 23 4.43 -14.35 11.72
N PRO A 24 3.73 -15.42 11.28
CA PRO A 24 3.36 -15.57 9.88
C PRO A 24 2.31 -14.54 9.42
N GLN A 25 1.56 -13.96 10.36
CA GLN A 25 0.49 -12.99 10.13
C GLN A 25 0.10 -12.30 11.45
N ILE A 26 -0.59 -11.16 11.36
CA ILE A 26 -1.14 -10.44 12.51
C ILE A 26 -2.61 -10.05 12.27
N SER A 27 -3.42 -9.99 13.34
CA SER A 27 -4.77 -9.41 13.26
C SER A 27 -4.71 -7.89 13.25
N MET A 28 -5.73 -7.22 12.70
CA MET A 28 -5.81 -5.76 12.76
C MET A 28 -5.86 -5.28 14.20
N GLY A 29 -6.65 -5.96 15.04
CA GLY A 29 -6.80 -5.62 16.45
C GLY A 29 -5.46 -5.64 17.20
N ALA A 30 -4.59 -6.62 16.93
CA ALA A 30 -3.25 -6.69 17.53
C ALA A 30 -2.29 -5.65 16.93
N ALA A 31 -2.36 -5.40 15.62
CA ALA A 31 -1.56 -4.35 14.98
C ALA A 31 -1.87 -2.96 15.54
N LEU A 32 -3.13 -2.70 15.86
CA LEU A 32 -3.59 -1.44 16.47
C LEU A 32 -3.09 -1.22 17.91
N ASP A 33 -2.69 -2.28 18.62
CA ASP A 33 -2.13 -2.18 19.98
C ASP A 33 -0.65 -1.77 19.97
N LEU A 34 0.02 -1.85 18.81
CA LEU A 34 1.44 -1.53 18.67
C LEU A 34 1.69 -0.01 18.63
N PRO A 35 2.88 0.45 19.03
CA PRO A 35 3.28 1.85 18.87
C PRO A 35 3.46 2.21 17.38
N LEU A 36 2.43 2.78 16.76
CA LEU A 36 2.37 3.06 15.32
C LEU A 36 3.02 4.40 14.97
N ILE A 37 3.82 4.38 13.91
CA ILE A 37 4.38 5.54 13.20
C ILE A 37 3.48 5.76 11.98
N MET A 38 2.76 6.88 11.97
CA MET A 38 1.70 7.13 10.98
C MET A 38 1.82 8.53 10.38
N PRO A 39 1.27 8.74 9.18
CA PRO A 39 1.14 10.09 8.64
C PRO A 39 0.07 10.91 9.39
N ALA A 40 0.03 12.21 9.11
CA ALA A 40 -0.93 13.14 9.68
C ALA A 40 -2.38 12.82 9.29
N GLU A 41 -3.33 13.34 10.08
CA GLU A 41 -4.77 13.03 10.04
C GLU A 41 -5.43 13.10 8.66
N LYS A 42 -4.97 13.99 7.76
CA LYS A 42 -5.53 14.16 6.41
C LYS A 42 -5.00 13.16 5.37
N HIS A 43 -4.14 12.24 5.78
CA HIS A 43 -3.58 11.24 4.88
C HIS A 43 -4.50 10.01 4.83
N GLY A 44 -4.84 9.52 3.64
CA GLY A 44 -5.83 8.42 3.50
C GLY A 44 -5.48 7.13 4.25
N LEU A 45 -4.19 6.83 4.45
CA LEU A 45 -3.76 5.73 5.32
C LEU A 45 -4.11 5.98 6.81
N ARG A 46 -3.95 7.20 7.31
CA ARG A 46 -4.27 7.58 8.68
C ARG A 46 -5.77 7.48 8.90
N GLU A 47 -6.57 8.04 8.01
CA GLU A 47 -8.03 7.91 8.03
C GLU A 47 -8.49 6.43 7.98
N LEU A 48 -7.82 5.60 7.16
CA LEU A 48 -8.08 4.16 7.09
C LEU A 48 -7.84 3.47 8.43
N MET A 49 -6.68 3.70 9.05
CA MET A 49 -6.34 3.08 10.32
C MET A 49 -7.22 3.58 11.46
N GLU A 50 -7.59 4.86 11.49
CA GLU A 50 -8.53 5.41 12.48
C GLU A 50 -9.92 4.77 12.36
N ARG A 51 -10.42 4.58 11.13
CA ARG A 51 -11.69 3.86 10.92
C ARG A 51 -11.63 2.43 11.39
N GLU A 52 -10.54 1.71 11.15
CA GLU A 52 -10.39 0.36 11.69
C GLU A 52 -10.30 0.38 13.21
N ALA A 53 -9.52 1.29 13.81
CA ALA A 53 -9.43 1.45 15.27
C ALA A 53 -10.80 1.66 15.91
N MET A 54 -11.64 2.51 15.32
CA MET A 54 -13.02 2.73 15.77
C MET A 54 -13.85 1.44 15.75
N LYS A 55 -13.75 0.60 14.71
CA LYS A 55 -14.47 -0.70 14.65
C LYS A 55 -14.06 -1.65 15.77
N PHE A 56 -12.81 -1.57 16.23
CA PHE A 56 -12.30 -2.36 17.35
C PHE A 56 -12.53 -1.68 18.72
N ASN A 57 -13.19 -0.52 18.78
CA ASN A 57 -13.33 0.31 19.98
C ASN A 57 -11.97 0.62 20.64
N LYS A 58 -10.95 0.89 19.83
CA LYS A 58 -9.60 1.24 20.29
C LYS A 58 -9.21 2.65 19.82
N PRO A 59 -8.44 3.40 20.62
CA PRO A 59 -7.70 4.53 20.09
C PRO A 59 -6.57 4.02 19.19
N LEU A 60 -6.09 4.85 18.26
CA LEU A 60 -4.87 4.58 17.54
C LEU A 60 -3.67 4.81 18.47
N ASN A 61 -2.86 3.78 18.74
CA ASN A 61 -1.66 3.91 19.55
C ASN A 61 -0.53 4.59 18.73
N LEU A 62 -0.58 5.91 18.63
CA LEU A 62 0.33 6.71 17.82
C LEU A 62 1.62 7.04 18.60
N ALA A 63 2.76 6.48 18.17
CA ALA A 63 4.07 6.77 18.73
C ALA A 63 4.71 8.00 18.07
N PHE A 64 4.59 8.12 16.75
CA PHE A 64 5.15 9.24 15.98
C PHE A 64 4.22 9.62 14.84
N GLU A 65 4.09 10.91 14.60
CA GLU A 65 3.44 11.45 13.40
C GLU A 65 4.50 11.91 12.38
N VAL A 66 4.57 11.22 11.24
CA VAL A 66 5.60 11.44 10.21
C VAL A 66 5.00 11.33 8.81
N ASN A 67 5.16 12.38 8.00
CA ASN A 67 4.64 12.42 6.62
C ASN A 67 5.65 11.96 5.56
N ALA A 68 6.92 11.78 5.92
CA ALA A 68 7.96 11.33 5.00
C ALA A 68 8.16 9.82 5.10
N TRP A 69 7.86 9.08 4.03
CA TRP A 69 8.07 7.63 3.95
C TRP A 69 9.50 7.17 4.35
N PRO A 70 10.59 7.84 3.92
CA PRO A 70 11.94 7.45 4.33
C PRO A 70 12.17 7.56 5.84
N LEU A 71 11.63 8.60 6.48
CA LEU A 71 11.78 8.78 7.93
C LEU A 71 10.93 7.77 8.70
N MET A 72 9.70 7.52 8.25
CA MET A 72 8.82 6.52 8.84
C MET A 72 9.45 5.13 8.86
N THR A 73 10.05 4.71 7.74
CA THR A 73 10.72 3.42 7.66
C THR A 73 12.05 3.38 8.42
N ASP A 74 12.81 4.48 8.47
CA ASP A 74 14.03 4.58 9.31
C ASP A 74 13.71 4.43 10.81
N LEU A 75 12.61 5.00 11.29
CA LEU A 75 12.17 4.83 12.68
C LEU A 75 11.81 3.37 13.01
N VAL A 76 11.19 2.64 12.08
CA VAL A 76 10.94 1.20 12.25
C VAL A 76 12.25 0.42 12.32
N LYS A 77 13.20 0.71 11.42
CA LYS A 77 14.54 0.07 11.44
C LYS A 77 15.28 0.27 12.76
N ARG A 78 15.06 1.41 13.42
CA ARG A 78 15.63 1.78 14.72
C ARG A 78 14.85 1.24 15.92
N GLU A 79 13.87 0.37 15.70
CA GLU A 79 13.05 -0.25 16.74
C GLU A 79 12.22 0.77 17.55
N LEU A 80 11.91 1.94 16.96
CA LEU A 80 11.15 3.00 17.62
C LEU A 80 9.63 2.87 17.42
N GLY A 81 9.17 1.87 16.68
CA GLY A 81 7.76 1.59 16.46
C GLY A 81 7.50 0.73 15.24
N TYR A 82 6.24 0.70 14.83
CA TYR A 82 5.73 -0.08 13.71
C TYR A 82 5.01 0.83 12.73
N THR A 83 4.80 0.40 11.50
CA THR A 83 3.91 1.14 10.58
C THR A 83 3.08 0.18 9.74
N VAL A 84 2.17 0.72 8.93
CA VAL A 84 1.35 -0.06 8.00
C VAL A 84 1.59 0.45 6.59
N LEU A 85 2.12 -0.39 5.70
CA LEU A 85 2.44 -0.04 4.32
C LEU A 85 2.09 -1.18 3.36
N SER A 86 2.03 -0.90 2.06
CA SER A 86 1.97 -1.98 1.07
C SER A 86 3.34 -2.65 0.94
N TYR A 87 3.33 -3.95 0.62
CA TYR A 87 4.56 -4.71 0.45
C TYR A 87 5.49 -4.10 -0.62
N ALA A 88 4.92 -3.62 -1.72
CA ALA A 88 5.69 -3.00 -2.81
C ALA A 88 6.53 -1.79 -2.33
N SER A 89 6.03 -1.04 -1.36
CA SER A 89 6.73 0.13 -0.81
C SER A 89 8.00 -0.25 -0.05
N VAL A 90 8.11 -1.49 0.45
CA VAL A 90 9.22 -1.93 1.32
C VAL A 90 9.91 -3.19 0.81
N HIS A 91 9.61 -3.65 -0.41
CA HIS A 91 10.10 -4.92 -0.94
C HIS A 91 11.63 -5.04 -0.82
N GLU A 92 12.38 -4.03 -1.27
CA GLU A 92 13.84 -4.02 -1.20
C GLU A 92 14.36 -4.04 0.25
N MET A 93 13.66 -3.35 1.16
CA MET A 93 14.03 -3.32 2.57
C MET A 93 13.82 -4.69 3.22
N VAL A 94 12.73 -5.36 2.89
CA VAL A 94 12.47 -6.75 3.32
C VAL A 94 13.52 -7.70 2.73
N ALA A 95 13.86 -7.54 1.45
CA ALA A 95 14.87 -8.36 0.79
C ALA A 95 16.27 -8.20 1.43
N ARG A 96 16.59 -7.02 1.95
CA ARG A 96 17.83 -6.74 2.71
C ARG A 96 17.76 -7.14 4.18
N GLY A 97 16.60 -7.53 4.69
CA GLY A 97 16.40 -7.79 6.13
C GLY A 97 16.40 -6.52 6.99
N ASP A 98 16.22 -5.34 6.39
CA ASP A 98 16.15 -4.06 7.13
C ASP A 98 14.87 -3.97 7.99
N VAL A 99 13.78 -4.57 7.51
CA VAL A 99 12.46 -4.61 8.17
C VAL A 99 11.77 -5.94 7.85
N ALA A 100 10.78 -6.32 8.66
CA ALA A 100 9.87 -7.41 8.35
C ALA A 100 8.52 -6.87 7.86
N ALA A 101 7.91 -7.54 6.89
CA ALA A 101 6.55 -7.25 6.43
C ALA A 101 5.63 -8.43 6.79
N VAL A 102 4.74 -8.20 7.77
CA VAL A 102 3.84 -9.21 8.33
C VAL A 102 2.42 -8.98 7.80
N PRO A 103 1.81 -9.96 7.11
CA PRO A 103 0.46 -9.80 6.56
C PRO A 103 -0.57 -9.52 7.63
N ILE A 104 -1.44 -8.52 7.41
CA ILE A 104 -2.59 -8.25 8.28
C ILE A 104 -3.82 -9.00 7.74
N VAL A 105 -4.42 -9.90 8.53
CA VAL A 105 -5.40 -10.89 8.02
C VAL A 105 -6.83 -10.83 8.58
N SER A 106 -7.11 -10.00 9.59
CA SER A 106 -8.43 -9.97 10.25
C SER A 106 -8.79 -8.57 10.79
N PRO A 107 -9.45 -7.73 9.97
CA PRO A 107 -9.66 -7.90 8.52
C PRO A 107 -8.36 -7.67 7.71
N GLN A 108 -8.33 -8.20 6.48
CA GLN A 108 -7.35 -7.77 5.48
C GLN A 108 -7.74 -6.37 4.99
N LEU A 109 -6.76 -5.48 4.88
CA LEU A 109 -6.96 -4.17 4.27
C LEU A 109 -6.33 -4.12 2.90
N TYR A 110 -7.08 -3.55 1.96
CA TYR A 110 -6.63 -3.37 0.59
C TYR A 110 -6.71 -1.91 0.17
N ARG A 111 -5.90 -1.56 -0.83
CA ARG A 111 -5.96 -0.29 -1.55
C ARG A 111 -5.94 -0.57 -3.04
N ALA A 112 -6.81 0.11 -3.78
CA ALA A 112 -6.73 0.17 -5.23
C ALA A 112 -5.88 1.36 -5.67
N LEU A 113 -4.97 1.14 -6.62
CA LEU A 113 -4.25 2.19 -7.33
C LEU A 113 -4.82 2.34 -8.73
N ALA A 114 -4.85 3.57 -9.23
CA ALA A 114 -5.43 3.90 -10.53
C ALA A 114 -4.66 5.04 -11.20
N ILE A 115 -4.69 5.06 -12.54
CA ILE A 115 -4.33 6.23 -13.33
C ILE A 115 -5.56 7.13 -13.41
N VAL A 116 -5.41 8.39 -12.99
CA VAL A 116 -6.49 9.38 -13.03
C VAL A 116 -6.15 10.48 -14.03
N THR A 117 -7.06 10.73 -14.96
CA THR A 117 -6.98 11.80 -15.96
C THR A 117 -8.14 12.78 -15.81
N PRO A 118 -8.02 14.03 -16.31
CA PRO A 118 -9.17 14.94 -16.41
C PRO A 118 -10.34 14.27 -17.15
N LYS A 119 -11.58 14.60 -16.78
CA LYS A 119 -12.77 14.10 -17.49
C LYS A 119 -13.06 14.89 -18.76
N ASP A 120 -12.77 16.19 -18.73
CA ASP A 120 -13.18 17.12 -19.79
C ASP A 120 -12.10 17.35 -20.85
N LEU A 121 -10.97 16.63 -20.75
CA LEU A 121 -9.88 16.71 -21.71
C LEU A 121 -9.55 15.30 -22.24
N PRO A 122 -9.68 15.05 -23.55
CA PRO A 122 -9.23 13.80 -24.15
C PRO A 122 -7.73 13.57 -23.87
N PRO A 123 -7.31 12.35 -23.50
CA PRO A 123 -5.91 12.06 -23.27
C PRO A 123 -5.11 12.20 -24.58
N SER A 124 -3.92 12.79 -24.50
CA SER A 124 -2.99 12.83 -25.63
C SER A 124 -2.51 11.42 -26.00
N LEU A 125 -1.96 11.24 -27.20
CA LEU A 125 -1.31 9.99 -27.58
C LEU A 125 -0.20 9.60 -26.59
N ALA A 126 0.59 10.56 -26.12
CA ALA A 126 1.63 10.33 -25.12
C ALA A 126 1.05 9.83 -23.79
N THR A 127 -0.09 10.37 -23.36
CA THR A 127 -0.80 9.92 -22.15
C THR A 127 -1.27 8.48 -22.28
N LEU A 128 -1.84 8.11 -23.44
CA LEU A 128 -2.28 6.74 -23.71
C LEU A 128 -1.10 5.77 -23.71
N LYS A 129 0.00 6.11 -24.39
CA LYS A 129 1.22 5.28 -24.42
C LYS A 129 1.89 5.14 -23.06
N LEU A 130 1.90 6.19 -22.25
CA LEU A 130 2.38 6.09 -20.87
C LEU A 130 1.50 5.17 -20.03
N ALA A 131 0.17 5.23 -20.19
CA ALA A 131 -0.74 4.34 -19.48
C ALA A 131 -0.54 2.86 -19.86
N GLU A 132 -0.28 2.57 -21.14
CA GLU A 132 0.11 1.23 -21.61
C GLU A 132 1.39 0.75 -20.92
N ILE A 133 2.45 1.58 -20.90
CA ILE A 133 3.72 1.26 -20.25
C ILE A 133 3.53 1.00 -18.75
N ILE A 134 2.76 1.85 -18.06
CA ILE A 134 2.49 1.67 -16.62
C ILE A 134 1.78 0.34 -16.36
N ARG A 135 0.77 -0.02 -17.17
CA ARG A 135 0.08 -1.32 -17.05
C ARG A 135 1.03 -2.49 -17.25
N GLU A 136 1.89 -2.42 -18.26
CA GLU A 136 2.89 -3.45 -18.51
C GLU A 136 3.85 -3.59 -17.30
N GLN A 137 4.34 -2.48 -16.75
CA GLN A 137 5.20 -2.52 -15.56
C GLN A 137 4.50 -3.09 -14.33
N VAL A 138 3.23 -2.76 -14.10
CA VAL A 138 2.43 -3.35 -13.02
C VAL A 138 2.35 -4.87 -13.19
N ARG A 139 2.06 -5.36 -14.40
CA ARG A 139 2.03 -6.81 -14.69
C ARG A 139 3.39 -7.45 -14.42
N LEU A 140 4.46 -6.89 -14.96
CA LEU A 140 5.82 -7.41 -14.79
C LEU A 140 6.23 -7.51 -13.31
N GLN A 141 5.94 -6.48 -12.51
CA GLN A 141 6.28 -6.48 -11.08
C GLN A 141 5.44 -7.49 -10.27
N VAL A 142 4.18 -7.71 -10.66
CA VAL A 142 3.34 -8.74 -10.04
C VAL A 142 3.84 -10.13 -10.40
N ASP A 143 4.13 -10.39 -11.68
CA ASP A 143 4.63 -11.68 -12.16
C ASP A 143 5.99 -12.04 -11.52
N GLN A 144 6.83 -11.04 -11.23
CA GLN A 144 8.10 -11.21 -10.52
C GLN A 144 7.95 -11.31 -8.99
N GLY A 145 6.75 -11.15 -8.44
CA GLY A 145 6.49 -11.18 -7.00
C GLY A 145 7.02 -9.95 -6.22
N LEU A 146 7.52 -8.94 -6.92
CA LEU A 146 7.97 -7.67 -6.33
C LEU A 146 6.78 -6.88 -5.80
N TRP A 147 5.65 -6.93 -6.52
CA TRP A 147 4.39 -6.35 -6.11
C TRP A 147 3.38 -7.43 -5.76
N ARG A 148 3.11 -7.59 -4.46
CA ARG A 148 2.07 -8.51 -3.98
C ARG A 148 0.69 -7.86 -4.07
N GLY A 149 0.01 -8.09 -5.19
CA GLY A 149 -1.34 -7.57 -5.42
C GLY A 149 -2.03 -8.26 -6.59
N ARG A 150 -3.26 -7.84 -6.86
CA ARG A 150 -4.11 -8.35 -7.93
C ARG A 150 -4.31 -7.28 -8.99
N PRO A 151 -3.74 -7.44 -10.21
CA PRO A 151 -4.03 -6.55 -11.33
C PRO A 151 -5.54 -6.47 -11.59
N LEU A 152 -6.03 -5.26 -11.87
CA LEU A 152 -7.44 -4.97 -12.09
C LEU A 152 -7.76 -4.57 -13.55
N PHE A 153 -6.86 -4.90 -14.48
CA PHE A 153 -7.02 -4.69 -15.92
C PHE A 153 -6.71 -5.99 -16.67
N THR A 154 -7.26 -6.13 -17.88
CA THR A 154 -7.02 -7.25 -18.80
C THR A 154 -6.16 -6.80 -19.99
N ASP A 155 -5.26 -7.66 -20.47
CA ASP A 155 -4.40 -7.38 -21.65
C ASP A 155 -5.20 -7.17 -22.96
N ALA A 156 -6.48 -7.54 -22.97
CA ALA A 156 -7.40 -7.15 -24.02
C ALA A 156 -7.83 -5.69 -23.79
N GLU A 157 -7.36 -4.77 -24.62
CA GLU A 157 -8.22 -3.70 -25.14
C GLU A 157 -7.63 -3.08 -26.41
N PRO A 158 -8.49 -2.79 -27.41
CA PRO A 158 -8.98 -1.42 -27.44
C PRO A 158 -10.46 -1.33 -27.85
N GLN A 159 -11.31 -0.74 -27.02
CA GLN A 159 -12.55 -0.13 -27.53
C GLN A 159 -12.34 1.36 -27.76
N ALA A 160 -11.75 1.65 -28.92
CA ALA A 160 -12.23 2.77 -29.69
C ALA A 160 -13.71 2.51 -30.04
N ARG A 161 -14.63 3.14 -29.31
CA ARG A 161 -15.91 3.57 -29.88
C ARG A 161 -15.70 5.07 -30.13
N GLY A 162 -15.34 5.47 -31.34
CA GLY A 162 -16.18 5.34 -32.51
C GLY A 162 -17.08 6.56 -32.54
N ALA A 163 -16.62 7.60 -33.26
CA ALA A 163 -17.37 8.80 -33.54
C ALA A 163 -18.75 8.45 -34.13
N LYS A 164 -19.79 9.09 -33.59
CA LYS A 164 -20.94 9.59 -34.35
C LYS A 164 -21.34 10.93 -33.77
#